data_AF-A0A9Q0J5E2-F1
#
_entry.id   AF-A0A9Q0J5E2-F1
#
_cell.length_a   1.000
_cell.length_b   1.000
_cell.length_c   1.000
_cell.angle_alpha   90.00
_cell.angle_beta   90.00
_cell.angle_gamma   90.00
#
_symmetry.space_group_name_H-M   'P 1'
#
loop_
_entity.id
_entity.type
_entity.pdbx_description
1 polymer ?
#
loop_
_entity_poly.entity_id
_entity_poly.type
_entity_poly.pdbx_seq_one_letter_code
_entity_poly.pdbx_strand_id
1 'polypeptide(L)' 'VYFAEESNEEDSKLDFTEDEETLITRMYNLVGQRWSLIAGRIPGRTAEEIEKYWTSRYSSSQ' A
#
# COMPACT_ATOMS: atom_id res chain seq x y z
N VAL A 1 17.63 19.94 24.70
CA VAL A 1 16.92 20.31 23.46
C VAL A 1 17.67 19.73 22.27
N TYR A 2 17.50 18.44 22.05
CA TYR A 2 17.70 17.78 20.76
C TYR A 2 16.46 16.90 20.63
N PHE A 3 15.74 17.10 19.53
CA PHE A 3 14.37 16.67 19.32
C PHE A 3 14.26 15.15 19.37
N ALA A 4 13.27 14.65 20.12
CA ALA A 4 12.90 13.25 20.11
C ALA A 4 12.30 12.92 18.74
N GLU A 5 13.00 12.15 17.92
CA GLU A 5 12.38 11.46 16.79
C GLU A 5 11.67 10.24 17.35
N GLU A 6 10.49 10.50 17.92
CA GLU A 6 9.52 9.47 18.30
C GLU A 6 8.91 8.92 17.00
N SER A 7 9.64 8.02 16.35
CA SER A 7 9.14 7.25 15.21
C SER A 7 8.28 6.12 15.78
N ASN A 8 7.06 6.47 16.18
CA ASN A 8 6.04 5.51 16.60
C ASN A 8 5.63 4.64 15.41
N GLU A 9 5.53 3.34 15.69
CA GLU A 9 4.72 2.33 15.00
C GLU A 9 5.29 1.74 13.69
N GLU A 10 6.19 0.77 13.86
CA GLU A 10 6.52 -0.26 12.87
C GLU A 10 5.33 -1.20 12.62
N ASP A 11 4.24 -0.69 12.05
CA ASP A 11 3.36 -1.54 11.27
C ASP A 11 4.04 -1.72 9.91
N SER A 12 4.87 -2.78 9.81
CA SER A 12 5.53 -3.29 8.60
C SER A 12 5.04 -2.63 7.30
N LYS A 13 5.57 -1.44 7.01
CA LYS A 13 5.19 -0.66 5.84
C LYS A 13 5.63 -1.51 4.67
N LEU A 14 4.67 -2.11 3.97
CA LEU A 14 5.01 -2.84 2.76
C LEU A 14 5.71 -1.84 1.85
N ASP A 15 6.99 -2.07 1.61
CA ASP A 15 7.83 -1.17 0.83
C ASP A 15 7.45 -1.31 -0.64
N PHE A 16 6.42 -0.58 -1.07
CA PHE A 16 6.07 -0.42 -2.47
C PHE A 16 6.89 0.72 -3.08
N THR A 17 7.39 0.51 -4.29
CA THR A 17 8.03 1.58 -5.07
C THR A 17 6.98 2.56 -5.60
N GLU A 18 7.37 3.80 -5.90
CA GLU A 18 6.47 4.84 -6.42
C GLU A 18 5.72 4.38 -7.69
N ASP A 19 6.38 3.60 -8.55
CA ASP A 19 5.78 3.00 -9.73
C ASP A 19 4.68 1.99 -9.37
N GLU A 20 4.94 1.13 -8.39
CA GLU A 20 3.96 0.16 -7.89
C GLU A 20 2.79 0.88 -7.21
N GLU A 21 3.05 1.86 -6.34
CA GLU A 21 2.01 2.66 -5.69
C GLU A 21 1.11 3.35 -6.72
N THR A 22 1.71 3.99 -7.73
CA THR A 22 1.00 4.64 -8.83
C THR A 22 0.13 3.64 -9.60
N LEU A 23 0.66 2.44 -9.86
CA LEU A 23 -0.07 1.39 -10.55
C LEU A 23 -1.23 0.86 -9.71
N ILE A 24 -1.03 0.64 -8.41
CA ILE A 24 -2.09 0.24 -7.46
C ILE A 24 -3.22 1.27 -7.46
N THR A 25 -2.91 2.56 -7.29
CA THR A 25 -3.91 3.63 -7.28
C THR A 25 -4.67 3.72 -8.59
N ARG A 26 -3.97 3.66 -9.74
CA ARG A 26 -4.63 3.69 -11.06
C ARG A 26 -5.54 2.49 -11.26
N MET A 27 -5.07 1.30 -10.92
CA MET A 27 -5.84 0.07 -11.09
C MET A 27 -7.04 0.02 -10.14
N TYR A 28 -6.87 0.44 -8.88
CA TYR A 28 -7.98 0.54 -7.94
C TYR A 28 -9.08 1.49 -8.44
N ASN A 29 -8.71 2.65 -9.01
CA ASN A 29 -9.67 3.56 -9.62
C ASN A 29 -10.40 2.97 -10.83
N LEU A 30 -9.79 2.00 -11.53
CA LEU A 30 -10.38 1.35 -12.71
C LEU A 30 -11.25 0.13 -12.35
N VAL A 31 -10.82 -0.68 -11.37
CA VAL A 31 -11.41 -2.00 -11.11
C VAL A 31 -11.89 -2.21 -9.66
N GLY A 32 -11.65 -1.24 -8.77
CA GLY A 32 -11.97 -1.31 -7.35
C GLY A 32 -11.08 -2.29 -6.58
N GLN A 33 -11.65 -2.93 -5.56
CA GLN A 33 -10.99 -3.90 -4.66
C GLN A 33 -10.69 -5.26 -5.31
N ARG A 34 -10.48 -5.31 -6.64
CA ARG A 34 -10.15 -6.54 -7.36
C ARG A 34 -8.65 -6.85 -7.26
N TRP A 35 -8.18 -7.09 -6.04
CA TRP A 35 -6.76 -7.22 -5.71
C TRP A 35 -6.00 -8.22 -6.57
N SER A 36 -6.58 -9.39 -6.85
CA SER A 36 -5.95 -10.40 -7.71
C SER A 36 -5.68 -9.90 -9.14
N LEU A 37 -6.53 -9.02 -9.66
CA LEU A 37 -6.34 -8.43 -10.98
C LEU A 37 -5.27 -7.33 -10.97
N ILE A 38 -5.16 -6.59 -9.85
CA ILE A 38 -4.10 -5.59 -9.65
C ILE A 38 -2.75 -6.28 -9.49
N ALA A 39 -2.65 -7.30 -8.63
CA ALA A 39 -1.45 -8.10 -8.41
C ALA A 39 -0.94 -8.75 -9.71
N GLY A 40 -1.85 -9.19 -10.59
CA GLY A 40 -1.47 -9.70 -11.93
C GLY A 40 -0.76 -8.68 -12.82
N ARG A 41 -0.71 -7.40 -12.46
CA ARG A 41 0.05 -6.34 -13.16
C ARG A 41 1.32 -5.93 -12.44
N ILE A 42 1.55 -6.39 -11.20
CA ILE A 42 2.69 -6.02 -10.38
C ILE A 42 3.50 -7.29 -10.10
N PRO A 43 4.51 -7.60 -10.93
CA PRO A 43 5.28 -8.83 -10.77
C PRO A 43 5.99 -8.83 -9.41
N GLY A 44 5.84 -9.92 -8.66
CA GLY A 44 6.43 -10.05 -7.33
C GLY A 44 5.57 -9.55 -6.18
N ARG A 45 4.36 -9.04 -6.46
CA ARG A 45 3.38 -8.67 -5.43
C ARG A 45 2.17 -9.58 -5.44
N THR A 46 1.65 -9.88 -4.24
CA THR A 46 0.42 -10.66 -4.10
C THR A 46 -0.79 -9.75 -3.89
N ALA A 47 -1.98 -10.33 -4.08
CA ALA A 47 -3.23 -9.63 -3.84
C ALA A 47 -3.35 -9.19 -2.37
N GLU A 48 -2.92 -10.05 -1.45
CA GLU A 48 -2.95 -9.82 -0.01
C GLU A 48 -2.04 -8.66 0.41
N GLU A 49 -0.85 -8.55 -0.19
CA GLU A 49 0.07 -7.43 0.07
C GLU A 49 -0.54 -6.10 -0.39
N ILE A 50 -1.15 -6.07 -1.59
CA ILE A 50 -1.76 -4.85 -2.14
C ILE A 50 -2.97 -4.44 -1.30
N GLU A 51 -3.81 -5.40 -0.89
CA GLU A 51 -4.93 -5.15 0.01
C GLU A 51 -4.47 -4.58 1.35
N LYS A 52 -3.43 -5.17 1.95
CA LYS A 52 -2.85 -4.69 3.20
C LYS A 52 -2.28 -3.29 3.05
N TYR A 53 -1.53 -3.01 1.98
CA TYR A 53 -1.01 -1.67 1.67
C TYR A 53 -2.13 -0.65 1.55
N TRP A 54 -3.18 -0.96 0.77
CA TRP A 54 -4.30 -0.06 0.58
C TRP A 54 -5.05 0.19 1.91
N THR A 55 -5.35 -0.87 2.66
CA THR A 55 -6.06 -0.76 3.93
C THR A 55 -5.23 0.04 4.93
N SER A 56 -3.92 -0.23 5.07
CA SER A 56 -3.04 0.56 5.95
C SER A 56 -2.99 2.05 5.54
N ARG A 57 -2.87 2.34 4.24
CA ARG A 57 -2.74 3.71 3.70
C ARG A 57 -4.04 4.53 3.79
N TYR A 58 -5.20 3.90 3.63
CA TYR A 58 -6.49 4.59 3.51
C TYR A 58 -7.45 4.33 4.69
N SER A 59 -7.17 3.36 5.57
CA SER A 59 -7.97 3.08 6.78
C SER A 59 -7.57 3.93 7.99
N SER A 60 -6.39 4.56 8.00
CA SER A 60 -5.89 5.33 9.16
C SER A 60 -6.58 6.70 9.36
N SER A 61 -7.81 6.88 8.87
CA SER A 61 -8.53 8.15 8.95
C SER A 61 -10.05 7.99 9.11
N GLN A 62 -10.50 7.07 9.95
CA GLN A 62 -11.81 7.16 10.60
C GLN A 62 -11.70 7.16 12.12
#